data_AF-A0A6H1ZA09-F1
#
_entry.id   AF-A0A6H1ZA09-F1
#
_cell.length_a   1.000
_cell.length_b   1.000
_cell.length_c   1.000
_cell.angle_alpha   90.00
_cell.angle_beta   90.00
_cell.angle_gamma   90.00
#
_symmetry.space_group_name_H-M   'P 1'
#
loop_
_entity.id
_entity.type
_entity.pdbx_description
1 polymer ?
#
loop_
_entity_poly.entity_id
_entity_poly.type
_entity_poly.pdbx_seq_one_letter_code
_entity_poly.pdbx_strand_id
1 'polypeptide(L)' 'MTGDQFKALLDLIMCSDPWPTDKNNQKTIEQLANEEADKRNYNDWIEAYHHFEEEQKLIDAEPRTENGYTF' A
#
# COMPACT_ATOMS: atom_id res chain seq x y z
N MET A 1 -0.16 10.39 8.49
CA MET A 1 0.42 9.04 8.36
C MET A 1 1.65 9.13 7.45
N THR A 2 2.76 8.44 7.75
CA THR A 2 3.92 8.38 6.83
C THR A 2 3.63 7.47 5.62
N GLY A 3 4.52 7.42 4.63
CA GLY A 3 4.40 6.49 3.49
C GLY A 3 4.38 5.02 3.95
N ASP A 4 5.38 4.62 4.74
CA ASP A 4 5.49 3.25 5.25
C ASP A 4 4.30 2.82 6.11
N GLN A 5 3.78 3.73 6.95
CA GLN A 5 2.59 3.47 7.76
C GLN A 5 1.35 3.24 6.89
N PHE A 6 1.23 4.02 5.81
CA PHE A 6 0.11 3.88 4.88
C PHE A 6 0.23 2.59 4.08
N LYS A 7 1.41 2.24 3.59
CA LYS A 7 1.66 0.95 2.93
C LYS A 7 1.31 -0.23 3.84
N ALA A 8 1.76 -0.20 5.10
CA ALA A 8 1.44 -1.24 6.07
C ALA A 8 -0.07 -1.35 6.34
N LEU A 9 -0.80 -0.23 6.37
CA LEU A 9 -2.26 -0.24 6.47
C LEU A 9 -2.89 -0.89 5.23
N LEU A 10 -2.47 -0.50 4.02
CA LEU A 10 -3.01 -1.06 2.77
C LEU A 10 -2.78 -2.57 2.68
N ASP A 11 -1.58 -3.05 3.05
CA ASP A 11 -1.26 -4.47 3.12
C ASP A 11 -2.16 -5.22 4.10
N LEU A 12 -2.41 -4.62 5.27
CA LEU A 12 -3.31 -5.21 6.27
C LEU A 12 -4.73 -5.33 5.72
N ILE A 13 -5.27 -4.28 5.08
CA ILE A 13 -6.61 -4.26 4.50
C ILE A 13 -6.74 -5.35 3.42
N MET A 14 -5.74 -5.47 2.53
CA MET A 14 -5.75 -6.45 1.44
C MET A 14 -5.65 -7.90 1.90
N CYS A 15 -4.94 -8.17 3.00
CA CYS A 15 -4.81 -9.52 3.53
C CYS A 15 -5.91 -9.91 4.55
N SER A 16 -6.75 -8.97 4.98
CA SER A 16 -7.76 -9.20 6.01
C SER A 16 -9.07 -9.78 5.47
N ASP A 17 -9.00 -10.85 4.68
CA ASP A 17 -10.17 -11.65 4.29
C ASP A 17 -10.07 -13.07 4.89
N PRO A 18 -10.88 -13.43 5.91
CA PRO A 18 -11.98 -12.65 6.48
C PRO A 18 -11.54 -11.57 7.48
N TRP A 19 -12.30 -10.48 7.54
CA TRP A 19 -12.05 -9.37 8.46
C TRP A 19 -12.24 -9.79 9.93
N PRO A 20 -11.30 -9.44 10.84
CA PRO A 20 -11.37 -9.80 12.25
C PRO A 20 -12.34 -8.91 13.06
N THR A 21 -13.37 -8.36 12.42
CA THR A 21 -14.30 -7.40 13.00
C THR A 21 -15.63 -7.40 12.23
N ASP A 22 -16.63 -6.68 12.73
CA ASP A 22 -17.90 -6.48 12.01
C ASP A 22 -17.76 -5.57 10.76
N LYS A 23 -18.79 -5.62 9.91
CA LYS A 23 -18.85 -4.87 8.65
C LYS A 23 -18.82 -3.35 8.81
N ASN A 24 -19.24 -2.81 9.96
CA ASN A 24 -19.22 -1.37 10.17
C ASN A 24 -17.79 -0.91 10.46
N ASN A 25 -17.08 -1.63 11.32
CA ASN A 25 -15.67 -1.37 11.60
C ASN A 25 -14.78 -1.59 10.36
N GLN A 26 -15.06 -2.63 9.56
CA GLN A 26 -14.42 -2.82 8.24
C GLN A 26 -14.56 -1.55 7.39
N LYS A 27 -15.80 -1.06 7.20
CA LYS A 27 -16.06 0.16 6.41
C LYS A 27 -15.36 1.40 6.98
N THR A 28 -15.31 1.53 8.31
CA THR A 28 -14.60 2.64 8.96
C THR A 28 -13.10 2.58 8.66
N ILE A 29 -12.48 1.40 8.66
CA ILE A 29 -11.07 1.23 8.32
C ILE A 29 -10.82 1.52 6.83
N GLU A 30 -11.66 1.00 5.94
CA GLU A 30 -11.59 1.29 4.50
C GLU A 30 -11.76 2.79 4.21
N GLN A 31 -12.65 3.47 4.94
CA GLN A 31 -12.86 4.91 4.80
C GLN A 31 -11.66 5.72 5.32
N LEU A 32 -11.05 5.31 6.43
CA LEU A 32 -9.78 5.91 6.89
C LEU A 32 -8.68 5.78 5.83
N ALA A 33 -8.60 4.63 5.16
CA ALA A 33 -7.64 4.43 4.09
C ALA A 33 -7.95 5.30 2.86
N ASN A 34 -9.23 5.48 2.51
CA ASN A 34 -9.64 6.42 1.45
C ASN A 34 -9.27 7.88 1.77
N GLU A 35 -9.47 8.32 3.01
CA GLU A 35 -9.08 9.68 3.43
C GLU A 35 -7.57 9.90 3.38
N GLU A 36 -6.77 8.86 3.67
CA GLU A 36 -5.31 8.93 3.52
C GLU A 36 -4.85 8.82 2.06
N ALA A 37 -5.59 8.09 1.21
CA ALA A 37 -5.38 8.01 -0.23
C ALA A 37 -5.64 9.37 -0.91
N ASP A 38 -6.74 10.03 -0.56
CA ASP A 38 -7.13 11.35 -1.09
C ASP A 38 -6.06 12.42 -0.81
N LYS A 39 -5.47 12.43 0.41
CA LYS A 39 -4.34 13.32 0.77
C LYS A 39 -3.11 13.14 -0.12
N ARG A 40 -3.01 12.01 -0.81
CA ARG A 40 -1.91 11.64 -1.72
C ARG A 40 -2.31 11.73 -3.20
N ASN A 41 -3.51 12.24 -3.49
CA ASN A 41 -4.10 12.37 -4.83
C ASN A 41 -4.43 11.03 -5.52
N TYR A 42 -4.76 9.99 -4.75
CA TYR A 42 -5.38 8.77 -5.27
C TYR A 42 -6.90 8.85 -5.12
N ASN A 43 -7.65 8.18 -6.00
CA ASN A 43 -9.11 8.16 -5.95
C ASN A 43 -9.64 7.34 -4.76
N ASP A 44 -8.98 6.23 -4.43
CA ASP A 44 -9.32 5.37 -3.30
C ASP A 44 -8.11 4.56 -2.80
N TRP A 45 -8.31 3.81 -1.71
CA TRP A 45 -7.26 2.98 -1.12
C TRP A 45 -6.84 1.81 -2.03
N ILE A 46 -7.69 1.36 -2.95
CA ILE A 46 -7.41 0.25 -3.86
C ILE A 46 -6.41 0.71 -4.94
N GLU A 47 -6.63 1.89 -5.51
CA GLU A 47 -5.68 2.51 -6.43
C GLU A 47 -4.33 2.76 -5.75
N ALA A 48 -4.36 3.32 -4.53
CA ALA A 48 -3.15 3.54 -3.76
C ALA A 48 -2.37 2.23 -3.52
N TYR A 49 -3.05 1.13 -3.19
CA TYR A 49 -2.41 -0.17 -2.98
C TYR A 49 -1.66 -0.65 -4.24
N HIS A 50 -2.31 -0.62 -5.41
CA HIS A 50 -1.67 -1.06 -6.66
C HIS A 50 -0.49 -0.18 -7.04
N HIS A 51 -0.57 1.13 -6.81
CA HIS A 51 0.55 2.03 -7.08
C HIS A 51 1.78 1.68 -6.24
N PHE A 52 1.60 1.46 -4.93
CA PHE A 52 2.71 1.04 -4.06
C PHE A 52 3.26 -0.35 -4.43
N GLU A 53 2.40 -1.26 -4.89
CA GLU A 53 2.84 -2.58 -5.38
C GLU A 53 3.71 -2.45 -6.64
N GLU A 54 3.34 -1.57 -7.57
CA GLU A 54 4.12 -1.27 -8.77
C GLU A 54 5.48 -0.63 -8.43
N GLU A 55 5.50 0.36 -7.53
CA GLU A 55 6.74 0.97 -7.03
C GLU A 55 7.68 -0.08 -6.41
N GLN A 56 7.14 -0.99 -5.60
CA GLN A 56 7.92 -2.07 -4.99
C GLN A 56 8.50 -3.02 -6.05
N LYS A 57 7.71 -3.39 -7.06
CA LYS A 57 8.19 -4.22 -8.17
C LYS A 57 9.32 -3.57 -8.95
N LEU A 58 9.27 -2.25 -9.14
CA LEU A 58 10.35 -1.50 -9.80
C LEU A 58 11.62 -1.53 -8.96
N ILE A 59 11.52 -1.30 -7.65
CA ILE A 59 12.64 -1.39 -6.71
C ILE A 59 13.26 -2.79 -6.71
N ASP A 60 12.42 -3.84 -6.70
CA ASP A 60 12.89 -5.22 -6.67
C ASP A 60 13.47 -5.69 -8.02
N ALA A 61 13.06 -5.06 -9.12
CA ALA A 61 13.56 -5.33 -10.46
C ALA A 61 14.87 -4.60 -10.80
N GLU A 62 15.24 -3.56 -10.04
CA GLU A 62 16.54 -2.92 -10.21
C GLU A 62 17.66 -3.91 -9.85
N PRO A 63 18.64 -4.14 -10.76
CA PRO A 63 19.77 -4.99 -10.43
C PRO A 63 20.48 -4.38 -9.23
N ARG A 64 20.55 -5.14 -8.12
CA ARG A 64 21.39 -4.79 -6.98
C ARG A 64 22.79 -4.56 -7.51
N THR A 65 23.21 -3.30 -7.62
CA THR A 65 24.58 -2.95 -7.93
C THR A 65 25.42 -3.19 -6.68
N GLU A 66 25.58 -4.46 -6.32
CA GLU A 66 26.69 -4.87 -5.47
C GLU A 66 27.96 -4.68 -6.29
N ASN A 67 28.57 -3.50 -6.13
CA ASN A 67 29.94 -3.17 -6.52
C ASN A 67 30.16 -2.77 -7.99
N GLY A 68 29.57 -1.67 -8.44
CA GLY A 68 30.20 -0.70 -9.38
C GLY A 68 30.94 -1.18 -10.64
N TYR A 69 30.75 -2.41 -11.11
CA TYR A 69 31.38 -2.96 -12.30
C TYR A 69 30.39 -3.84 -13.06
N THR A 70 30.17 -3.49 -14.33
CA THR A 70 29.39 -4.24 -15.31
C THR A 70 30.26 -5.33 -15.95
N PHE A 71 29.72 -6.54 -16.10
CA PHE A 71 30.14 -7.52 -17.10
C PHE A 71 28.96 -7.87 -18.00
#